data_AF-A0A7W1FQ37-F1
#
_entry.id   AF-A0A7W1FQ37-F1
#
_cell.length_a   1.000
_cell.length_b   1.000
_cell.length_c   1.000
_cell.angle_alpha   90.00
_cell.angle_beta   90.00
_cell.angle_gamma   90.00
#
_symmetry.space_group_name_H-M   'P 1'
#
loop_
_entity.id
_entity.type
_entity.pdbx_description
1 polymer ?
#
loop_
_entity_poly.entity_id
_entity_poly.type
_entity_poly.pdbx_seq_one_letter_code
_entity_poly.pdbx_strand_id
1 'polypeptide(L)'
;MEGDQAQQSVRIRANSPGEYPILVVELPSGGLRTVYFETGYDLGRSKTVEEDWLFENAVGRHSFVEVDPPVETPAKSLGDYVRRELL
;
A
#
# COMPACT_ATOMS: atom_id res chain seq x y z
N MET A 1 8.69 -18.65 -9.53
CA MET A 1 9.41 -18.23 -8.30
C MET A 1 8.40 -17.43 -7.49
N GLU A 2 7.70 -18.09 -6.57
CA GLU A 2 6.48 -17.57 -5.92
C GLU A 2 6.61 -17.91 -4.43
N GLY A 3 7.43 -17.14 -3.71
CA GLY A 3 7.83 -17.51 -2.35
C GLY A 3 8.32 -16.40 -1.43
N ASP A 4 8.74 -15.25 -1.95
CA ASP A 4 9.35 -14.21 -1.10
C ASP A 4 8.48 -12.97 -0.87
N GLN A 5 7.43 -12.74 -1.66
CA GLN A 5 6.67 -11.48 -1.58
C GLN A 5 5.94 -11.29 -0.24
N ALA A 6 5.53 -12.36 0.43
CA ALA A 6 4.82 -12.27 1.71
C ALA A 6 5.73 -11.87 2.90
N GLN A 7 7.05 -12.09 2.78
CA GLN A 7 8.04 -11.73 3.82
C GLN A 7 8.77 -10.44 3.51
N GLN A 8 8.62 -9.89 2.29
CA GLN A 8 9.22 -8.63 1.92
C GLN A 8 8.66 -7.49 2.79
N SER A 9 9.57 -6.75 3.42
CA SER A 9 9.25 -5.45 4.03
C SER A 9 8.90 -4.47 2.92
N VAL A 10 7.76 -3.81 3.05
CA VAL A 10 7.31 -2.76 2.14
C VAL A 10 7.08 -1.48 2.92
N ARG A 11 7.12 -0.35 2.23
CA ARG A 11 6.88 0.96 2.86
C ARG A 11 5.54 1.50 2.42
N ILE A 12 4.65 1.75 3.36
CA ILE A 12 3.36 2.38 3.08
C ILE A 12 3.62 3.87 2.81
N ARG A 13 3.28 4.30 1.60
CA ARG A 13 3.48 5.68 1.11
C ARG A 13 2.18 6.49 1.14
N ALA A 14 1.05 5.82 0.94
CA ALA A 14 -0.27 6.43 1.08
C ALA A 14 -1.31 5.38 1.44
N ASN A 15 -2.43 5.83 1.99
CA ASN A 15 -3.60 5.01 2.24
C ASN A 15 -4.88 5.74 1.84
N SER A 16 -5.92 5.03 1.43
CA SER A 16 -7.26 5.59 1.29
C SER A 16 -8.12 5.02 2.41
N PRO A 17 -8.52 5.84 3.41
CA PRO A 17 -9.42 5.40 4.47
C PRO A 17 -10.86 5.27 3.94
N GLY A 18 -11.65 4.39 4.56
CA GLY A 18 -13.04 4.15 4.19
C GLY A 18 -13.50 2.73 4.52
N GLU A 19 -14.68 2.33 4.03
CA GLU A 19 -15.22 0.97 4.24
C GLU A 19 -14.33 -0.11 3.60
N TYR A 20 -13.60 0.23 2.54
CA TYR A 20 -12.65 -0.65 1.85
C TYR A 20 -11.28 0.02 1.72
N PRO A 21 -10.43 0.00 2.77
CA PRO A 21 -9.18 0.73 2.74
C PRO A 21 -8.20 0.20 1.69
N ILE A 22 -7.57 1.12 0.97
CA ILE A 22 -6.57 0.81 -0.07
C ILE A 22 -5.20 1.33 0.41
N LEU A 23 -4.12 0.61 0.16
CA LEU A 23 -2.77 1.11 0.46
C LEU A 23 -1.95 1.24 -0.82
N VAL A 24 -1.10 2.25 -0.85
CA VAL A 24 0.01 2.33 -1.81
C VAL A 24 1.29 2.02 -1.04
N VAL A 25 2.00 1.01 -1.52
CA VAL A 25 3.23 0.53 -0.92
C VAL A 25 4.38 0.61 -1.90
N GLU A 26 5.55 0.95 -1.39
CA GLU A 26 6.82 0.89 -2.10
C GLU A 26 7.52 -0.42 -1.77
N LEU A 27 7.90 -1.14 -2.81
CA LEU A 27 8.71 -2.34 -2.71
C LEU A 27 10.18 -1.99 -2.45
N PRO A 28 10.98 -2.90 -1.87
CA PRO A 28 12.43 -2.72 -1.72
C PRO A 28 13.18 -2.45 -3.03
N SER A 29 12.60 -2.85 -4.16
CA SER A 29 13.14 -2.57 -5.50
C SER A 29 12.84 -1.14 -5.99
N GLY A 30 12.17 -0.30 -5.20
CA GLY A 30 11.75 1.06 -5.54
C GLY A 30 10.44 1.16 -6.34
N GLY A 31 9.78 0.03 -6.61
CA GLY A 31 8.52 0.02 -7.37
C GLY A 31 7.31 0.27 -6.47
N LEU A 32 6.42 1.18 -6.88
CA LEU A 32 5.16 1.40 -6.17
C LEU A 32 4.06 0.43 -6.63
N ARG A 33 3.27 -0.04 -5.67
CA ARG A 33 2.12 -0.91 -5.91
C ARG A 33 0.94 -0.52 -5.06
N THR A 34 -0.25 -0.62 -5.63
CA THR A 34 -1.52 -0.43 -4.94
C THR A 34 -2.11 -1.79 -4.57
N VAL A 35 -2.40 -1.96 -3.28
CA VAL A 35 -2.97 -3.17 -2.69
C VAL A 35 -4.37 -2.89 -2.14
N TYR A 36 -5.27 -3.87 -2.27
CA TYR A 36 -6.71 -3.68 -2.04
C TYR A 36 -7.19 -4.52 -0.86
N PHE A 37 -8.20 -4.02 -0.13
CA PHE A 37 -8.87 -4.76 0.93
C PHE A 37 -9.45 -6.10 0.43
N GLU A 38 -10.11 -6.08 -0.75
CA GLU A 38 -10.75 -7.26 -1.34
C GLU A 38 -9.77 -8.39 -1.67
N THR A 39 -8.50 -8.06 -1.89
CA THR A 39 -7.44 -9.04 -2.15
C THR A 39 -6.67 -9.43 -0.90
N GLY A 40 -7.09 -8.95 0.28
CA GLY A 40 -6.35 -9.14 1.53
C GLY A 40 -4.96 -8.52 1.50
N TYR A 41 -4.78 -7.46 0.72
CA TYR A 41 -3.50 -6.78 0.50
C TYR A 41 -2.40 -7.63 -0.16
N ASP A 42 -2.80 -8.65 -0.94
CA ASP A 42 -1.89 -9.51 -1.69
C ASP A 42 -1.12 -8.73 -2.79
N LEU A 43 0.22 -8.74 -2.68
CA LEU A 43 1.13 -8.13 -3.66
C LEU A 43 1.10 -8.83 -5.04
N GLY A 44 0.74 -10.11 -5.11
CA GLY A 44 0.55 -10.83 -6.38
C GLY A 44 -0.69 -10.35 -7.16
N ARG A 45 -1.66 -9.75 -6.46
CA ARG A 45 -2.90 -9.18 -7.03
C ARG A 45 -2.92 -7.64 -7.02
N SER A 46 -1.78 -7.03 -6.71
CA SER A 46 -1.62 -5.57 -6.69
C SER A 46 -1.47 -4.98 -8.10
N LYS A 47 -1.71 -3.68 -8.23
CA LYS A 47 -1.44 -2.92 -9.46
C LYS A 47 -0.19 -2.08 -9.31
N THR A 48 0.69 -2.08 -10.31
CA THR A 48 1.83 -1.15 -10.34
C THR A 48 1.33 0.27 -10.56
N VAL A 49 1.89 1.23 -9.84
CA VAL A 49 1.64 2.66 -10.03
C VAL A 49 2.96 3.41 -10.10
N GLU A 50 2.92 4.61 -10.68
CA GLU A 50 4.09 5.49 -10.80
C GLU A 50 4.10 6.53 -9.66
N GLU A 51 5.28 7.10 -9.37
CA GLU A 51 5.40 8.16 -8.35
C GLU A 51 4.57 9.39 -8.69
N ASP A 52 4.47 9.75 -9.98
CA ASP A 52 3.61 10.84 -10.45
C ASP A 52 2.13 10.56 -10.13
N TRP A 53 1.68 9.32 -10.38
CA TRP A 53 0.32 8.90 -10.04
C TRP A 53 0.05 9.01 -8.54
N LEU A 54 1.02 8.61 -7.70
CA LEU A 54 0.92 8.74 -6.25
C LEU A 54 0.72 10.20 -5.86
N PHE A 55 1.53 11.12 -6.38
CA PHE A 55 1.41 12.54 -6.05
C PHE A 55 0.06 13.11 -6.50
N GLU A 56 -0.36 12.85 -7.74
CA GLU A 56 -1.63 13.37 -8.26
C GLU A 56 -2.87 12.82 -7.52
N ASN A 57 -2.82 11.56 -7.07
CA ASN A 57 -3.97 10.89 -6.45
C ASN A 57 -3.97 10.97 -4.92
N ALA A 58 -2.81 10.83 -4.27
CA ALA A 58 -2.65 10.90 -2.81
C ALA A 58 -2.57 12.32 -2.26
N VAL A 59 -2.22 13.31 -3.08
CA VAL A 59 -2.15 14.70 -2.62
C VAL A 59 -3.35 15.52 -3.13
N GLY A 60 -4.03 15.09 -4.21
CA GLY A 60 -4.86 16.03 -4.98
C GLY A 60 -6.32 15.68 -5.31
N ARG A 61 -6.70 14.41 -5.51
CA ARG A 61 -7.97 14.13 -6.24
C ARG A 61 -8.87 12.99 -5.75
N HIS A 62 -8.32 11.94 -5.18
CA HIS A 62 -9.08 10.73 -4.84
C HIS A 62 -8.71 10.34 -3.41
N SER A 63 -9.47 10.74 -2.38
CA SER A 63 -9.48 10.27 -0.98
C SER A 63 -8.29 9.45 -0.40
N PHE A 64 -7.05 9.70 -0.83
CA PHE A 64 -5.83 9.05 -0.39
C PHE A 64 -5.11 10.08 0.47
N VAL A 65 -4.50 9.60 1.54
CA VAL A 65 -3.76 10.35 2.54
C VAL A 65 -2.32 9.87 2.44
N GLU A 66 -1.42 10.80 2.18
CA GLU A 66 0.02 10.55 2.21
C GLU A 66 0.46 10.11 3.60
N VAL A 67 1.35 9.12 3.67
CA VAL A 67 1.97 8.64 4.90
C VAL A 67 3.41 9.13 4.92
N ASP A 68 3.64 10.26 5.60
CA ASP A 68 4.96 10.85 5.82
C ASP A 68 5.23 11.04 7.33
N PRO A 69 6.29 10.43 7.90
CA PRO A 69 7.24 9.53 7.24
C PRO A 69 6.61 8.16 6.88
N PRO A 70 7.10 7.48 5.83
CA PRO A 70 6.53 6.22 5.39
C PRO A 70 6.69 5.11 6.43
N VAL A 71 5.65 4.27 6.56
CA VAL A 71 5.62 3.17 7.54
C VAL A 71 6.16 1.89 6.90
N GLU A 72 7.26 1.35 7.43
CA GLU A 72 7.82 0.08 6.98
C GLU A 72 7.16 -1.09 7.73
N THR A 73 6.60 -2.05 6.98
CA THR A 73 5.94 -3.23 7.55
C THR A 73 6.09 -4.43 6.62
N PRO A 74 6.12 -5.67 7.14
CA PRO A 74 6.05 -6.86 6.29
C PRO A 74 4.76 -6.86 5.46
N ALA A 75 4.83 -7.28 4.20
CA ALA A 75 3.67 -7.36 3.31
C ALA A 75 2.50 -8.16 3.93
N LYS A 76 2.79 -9.27 4.62
CA LYS A 76 1.80 -10.06 5.36
C LYS A 76 1.05 -9.30 6.47
N SER A 77 1.65 -8.22 6.98
CA SER A 77 1.12 -7.43 8.09
C SER A 77 0.35 -6.19 7.63
N LEU A 78 0.20 -5.96 6.32
CA LEU A 78 -0.55 -4.83 5.77
C LEU A 78 -2.01 -4.83 6.24
N GLY A 79 -2.64 -6.01 6.30
CA GLY A 79 -4.00 -6.14 6.82
C GLY A 79 -4.11 -5.78 8.31
N ASP A 80 -3.09 -6.08 9.11
CA ASP A 80 -3.06 -5.70 10.53
C ASP A 80 -2.83 -4.20 10.70
N TYR A 81 -2.03 -3.58 9.84
CA TYR A 81 -1.86 -2.13 9.81
C TYR A 81 -3.20 -1.43 9.53
N VAL A 82 -3.93 -1.86 8.50
CA VAL A 82 -5.24 -1.26 8.16
C VAL A 82 -6.22 -1.37 9.32
N ARG A 83 -6.29 -2.53 9.98
CA ARG A 83 -7.20 -2.75 11.12
C ARG A 83 -6.87 -1.91 12.36
N ARG A 84 -5.64 -1.40 12.46
CA ARG A 84 -5.20 -0.61 13.62
C ARG A 84 -5.31 0.89 13.35
N GLU A 85 -4.99 1.30 12.13
CA GLU A 85 -4.82 2.72 11.80
C GLU A 85 -5.97 3.30 10.97
N LEU A 86 -6.73 2.48 10.23
CA LEU A 86 -7.70 2.96 9.23
C LEU A 86 -9.15 2.50 9.47
N LEU A 87 -9.38 1.56 10.38
CA LEU A 87 -10.69 1.03 10.79
C LEU A 87 -10.82 1.10 12.30
#